data_AF-D9W3A0-F1
#
_entry.id   AF-D9W3A0-F1
#
_cell.length_a   1.000
_cell.length_b   1.000
_cell.length_c   1.000
_cell.angle_alpha   90.00
_cell.angle_beta   90.00
_cell.angle_gamma   90.00
#
_symmetry.space_group_name_H-M   'P 1'
#
loop_
_entity.id
_entity.type
_entity.pdbx_description
1 polymer ?
#
loop_
_entity_poly.entity_id
_entity_poly.type
_entity_poly.pdbx_seq_one_letter_code
_entity_poly.pdbx_strand_id
1 'polypeptide(L)'
;MSDQFAAERAVVLDPSADLADRVAALVQLSALNAERAIQVAISVTENCDESPSVLAAMGEEIARISSKTRWLTEFEVRNMRDVAFDAYCEHLK
;
A
#
# COMPACT_ATOMS: atom_id res chain seq x y z
N MET A 1 16.53 15.28 2.11
CA MET A 1 15.80 14.01 2.31
C MET A 1 14.29 14.21 2.46
N SER A 2 13.80 15.33 3.04
CA SER A 2 12.35 15.60 3.14
C SER A 2 11.66 15.82 1.80
N ASP A 3 12.32 16.49 0.86
CA ASP A 3 11.67 17.00 -0.34
C ASP A 3 11.32 15.89 -1.34
N GLN A 4 12.21 14.89 -1.45
CA GLN A 4 11.97 13.72 -2.29
C GLN A 4 10.84 12.84 -1.72
N PHE A 5 10.82 12.61 -0.40
CA PHE A 5 9.74 11.84 0.23
C PHE A 5 8.38 12.53 0.03
N ALA A 6 8.32 13.86 0.16
CA ALA A 6 7.10 14.62 -0.07
C ALA A 6 6.62 14.54 -1.53
N ALA A 7 7.55 14.60 -2.49
CA ALA A 7 7.24 14.49 -3.91
C ALA A 7 6.65 13.12 -4.27
N GLU A 8 7.30 12.03 -3.86
CA GLU A 8 6.80 10.68 -4.14
C GLU A 8 5.47 10.41 -3.41
N ARG A 9 5.32 10.90 -2.17
CA ARG A 9 4.05 10.80 -1.44
C ARG A 9 2.91 11.51 -2.18
N ALA A 10 3.18 12.67 -2.78
CA ALA A 10 2.17 13.39 -3.54
C ALA A 10 1.68 12.56 -4.74
N VAL A 11 2.60 11.88 -5.44
CA VAL A 11 2.25 10.99 -6.57
C VAL A 11 1.40 9.80 -6.09
N VAL A 12 1.79 9.11 -5.01
CA VAL A 12 1.03 7.96 -4.49
C VAL A 12 -0.41 8.33 -4.13
N LEU A 13 -0.60 9.52 -3.55
CA LEU A 13 -1.90 10.01 -3.10
C LEU A 13 -2.71 10.72 -4.19
N ASP A 14 -2.15 10.92 -5.39
CA ASP A 14 -2.86 11.57 -6.48
C ASP A 14 -3.79 10.56 -7.18
N PRO A 15 -5.12 10.69 -7.06
CA PRO A 15 -6.06 9.78 -7.71
C PRO A 15 -6.09 9.95 -9.23
N SER A 16 -5.54 11.04 -9.77
CA SER A 16 -5.44 11.28 -11.21
C SER A 16 -4.17 10.70 -11.83
N ALA A 17 -3.21 10.28 -11.01
CA ALA A 17 -1.99 9.64 -11.49
C ALA A 17 -2.25 8.20 -11.92
N ASP A 18 -1.51 7.75 -12.94
CA ASP A 18 -1.60 6.38 -13.43
C ASP A 18 -1.13 5.38 -12.37
N LEU A 19 -1.77 4.20 -12.34
CA LEU A 19 -1.45 3.15 -11.37
C LEU A 19 0.04 2.80 -11.33
N ALA A 20 0.68 2.72 -12.51
CA ALA A 20 2.09 2.39 -12.61
C ALA A 20 2.99 3.43 -11.92
N ASP A 21 2.65 4.72 -12.06
CA ASP A 21 3.39 5.82 -11.45
C ASP A 21 3.19 5.84 -9.94
N ARG A 22 1.97 5.60 -9.48
CA ARG A 22 1.65 5.49 -8.04
C ARG A 22 2.41 4.34 -7.39
N VAL A 23 2.47 3.17 -8.03
CA VAL A 23 3.23 2.01 -7.54
C VAL A 23 4.73 2.30 -7.55
N ALA A 24 5.26 2.88 -8.62
CA ALA A 24 6.68 3.22 -8.71
C ALA A 24 7.09 4.21 -7.61
N ALA A 25 6.28 5.25 -7.37
CA ALA A 25 6.49 6.22 -6.31
C ALA A 25 6.46 5.55 -4.92
N LEU A 26 5.54 4.61 -4.68
CA LEU A 26 5.49 3.86 -3.43
C LEU A 26 6.74 2.99 -3.21
N VAL A 27 7.25 2.36 -4.27
CA VAL A 27 8.52 1.60 -4.20
C VAL A 27 9.68 2.53 -3.84
N GLN A 28 9.75 3.73 -4.43
CA GLN A 28 10.76 4.74 -4.08
C GLN A 28 10.62 5.21 -2.62
N LEU A 29 9.39 5.49 -2.15
CA LEU A 29 9.12 5.81 -0.75
C LEU A 29 9.62 4.70 0.18
N SER A 30 9.40 3.44 -0.18
CA SER A 30 9.81 2.30 0.64
C SER A 30 11.32 2.20 0.79
N ALA A 31 12.07 2.56 -0.25
CA ALA A 31 13.53 2.61 -0.24
C ALA A 31 14.06 3.75 0.65
N LEU A 32 13.34 4.88 0.71
CA LEU A 32 13.68 6.02 1.57
C LEU A 32 13.30 5.78 3.03
N ASN A 33 12.07 5.33 3.28
CA ASN A 33 11.54 5.00 4.60
C ASN A 33 10.32 4.08 4.47
N ALA A 34 10.55 2.78 4.67
CA ALA A 34 9.54 1.74 4.54
C ALA A 34 8.34 1.87 5.49
N GLU A 35 8.56 2.27 6.75
CA GLU A 35 7.47 2.43 7.72
C GLU A 35 6.50 3.53 7.27
N ARG A 36 7.03 4.68 6.86
CA ARG A 36 6.20 5.78 6.35
C ARG A 36 5.57 5.45 5.00
N ALA A 37 6.25 4.67 4.16
CA ALA A 37 5.68 4.18 2.90
C ALA A 37 4.45 3.30 3.14
N ILE A 38 4.50 2.41 4.14
CA ILE A 38 3.34 1.59 4.55
C ILE A 38 2.19 2.48 5.01
N GLN A 39 2.45 3.49 5.85
CA GLN A 39 1.41 4.43 6.30
C GLN A 39 0.73 5.15 5.13
N VAL A 40 1.50 5.57 4.12
CA VAL A 40 0.96 6.19 2.90
C VAL A 40 0.11 5.21 2.11
N ALA A 41 0.57 3.97 1.91
CA ALA A 41 -0.19 2.95 1.20
C ALA A 41 -1.50 2.59 1.92
N ILE A 42 -1.47 2.49 3.26
CA ILE A 42 -2.68 2.27 4.08
C ILE A 42 -3.68 3.42 3.87
N SER A 43 -3.20 4.66 3.83
CA SER A 43 -4.05 5.84 3.59
C SER A 43 -4.78 5.76 2.25
N VAL A 44 -4.16 5.18 1.21
CA VAL A 44 -4.82 4.92 -0.07
C VAL A 44 -5.87 3.80 0.08
N THR A 45 -5.54 2.73 0.80
CA THR A 45 -6.48 1.61 0.99
C THR A 45 -7.70 1.95 1.84
N GLU A 46 -7.60 2.96 2.71
CA GLU A 46 -8.70 3.48 3.51
C GLU A 46 -9.66 4.39 2.71
N ASN A 47 -9.28 4.80 1.50
CA ASN A 47 -10.12 5.63 0.65
C ASN A 47 -11.15 4.78 -0.12
N CYS A 48 -12.42 4.87 0.29
CA CYS A 48 -13.52 4.10 -0.31
C CYS A 48 -13.81 4.42 -1.78
N ASP A 49 -13.32 5.55 -2.29
CA ASP A 49 -13.52 5.99 -3.68
C ASP A 49 -12.41 5.52 -4.64
N GLU A 50 -11.40 4.82 -4.14
CA GLU A 50 -10.31 4.28 -4.97
C GLU A 50 -10.76 3.07 -5.81
N SER A 51 -10.15 2.94 -6.99
CA SER A 51 -10.44 1.80 -7.86
C SER A 51 -9.96 0.48 -7.24
N PRO A 52 -10.67 -0.65 -7.45
CA PRO A 52 -10.24 -1.95 -6.94
C PRO A 52 -8.82 -2.35 -7.37
N SER A 53 -8.39 -1.96 -8.57
CA SER A 53 -7.03 -2.20 -9.08
C SER A 53 -5.97 -1.44 -8.30
N VAL A 54 -6.25 -0.20 -7.88
CA VAL A 54 -5.34 0.58 -7.03
C VAL A 54 -5.25 -0.06 -5.65
N LEU A 55 -6.40 -0.39 -5.04
CA LEU A 55 -6.45 -1.02 -3.72
C LEU A 55 -5.67 -2.34 -3.68
N ALA A 56 -5.83 -3.19 -4.70
CA ALA A 56 -5.10 -4.45 -4.82
C ALA A 56 -3.57 -4.22 -4.92
N ALA A 57 -3.14 -3.30 -5.78
CA ALA A 57 -1.71 -2.99 -5.95
C ALA A 57 -1.09 -2.42 -4.67
N MET A 58 -1.79 -1.53 -3.96
CA MET A 58 -1.32 -0.99 -2.68
C MET A 58 -1.20 -2.08 -1.62
N GLY A 59 -2.18 -2.99 -1.54
CA GLY A 59 -2.14 -4.15 -0.64
C GLY A 59 -0.96 -5.08 -0.91
N GLU A 60 -0.66 -5.36 -2.19
CA GLU A 60 0.51 -6.15 -2.58
C GLU A 60 1.83 -5.49 -2.18
N GLU A 61 1.98 -4.18 -2.39
CA GLU A 61 3.18 -3.47 -1.99
C GLU A 61 3.32 -3.39 -0.47
N ILE A 62 2.24 -3.23 0.30
CA ILE A 62 2.29 -3.30 1.78
C ILE A 62 2.87 -4.64 2.23
N ALA A 63 2.34 -5.76 1.71
CA ALA A 63 2.85 -7.09 2.05
C ALA A 63 4.33 -7.25 1.67
N ARG A 64 4.72 -6.74 0.50
CA ARG A 64 6.11 -6.77 0.03
C ARG A 64 7.05 -5.92 0.89
N ILE A 65 6.65 -4.71 1.27
CA ILE A 65 7.46 -3.82 2.11
C ILE A 65 7.61 -4.43 3.51
N SER A 66 6.51 -4.87 4.12
CA SER A 66 6.51 -5.47 5.46
C SER A 66 7.38 -6.72 5.57
N SER A 67 7.39 -7.57 4.53
CA SER A 67 8.25 -8.76 4.48
C SER A 67 9.74 -8.40 4.39
N LYS A 68 10.10 -7.34 3.67
CA LYS A 68 11.50 -6.88 3.53
C LYS A 68 12.04 -6.24 4.81
N THR A 69 11.19 -5.54 5.55
CA THR A 69 11.62 -4.82 6.77
C THR A 69 11.58 -5.66 8.05
N ARG A 70 11.11 -6.91 8.00
CA ARG A 70 10.83 -7.76 9.18
C ARG A 70 9.82 -7.14 10.15
N TRP A 71 8.97 -6.24 9.65
CA TRP A 71 7.90 -5.63 10.45
C TRP A 71 6.74 -6.57 10.69
N LEU A 72 6.53 -7.51 9.77
CA LEU A 72 5.58 -8.60 9.89
C LEU A 72 6.30 -9.90 9.58
N THR A 73 6.13 -10.88 10.45
CA THR A 73 6.46 -12.27 10.16
C THR A 73 5.60 -12.77 8.99
N GLU A 74 6.08 -13.79 8.28
CA GLU A 74 5.33 -14.42 7.19
C GLU A 74 3.93 -14.90 7.63
N PHE A 75 3.78 -15.23 8.92
CA PHE A 75 2.51 -15.54 9.57
C PHE A 75 1.55 -14.34 9.61
N GLU A 76 2.03 -13.16 10.00
CA GLU A 76 1.20 -11.96 10.11
C GLU A 76 0.73 -11.44 8.74
N VAL A 77 1.56 -11.55 7.71
CA VAL A 77 1.17 -11.24 6.31
C VAL A 77 0.06 -12.18 5.84
N ARG A 78 0.17 -13.48 6.15
CA ARG A 78 -0.84 -14.48 5.79
C ARG A 78 -2.17 -14.23 6.51
N ASN A 79 -2.10 -13.93 7.81
CA ASN A 79 -3.27 -13.62 8.62
C ASN A 79 -4.00 -12.36 8.11
N MET A 80 -3.27 -11.30 7.77
CA MET A 80 -3.87 -10.10 7.17
C MET A 80 -4.57 -10.38 5.84
N ARG A 81 -3.96 -11.19 4.97
CA ARG A 81 -4.56 -11.59 3.69
C ARG A 81 -5.85 -12.37 3.89
N ASP A 82 -5.84 -13.31 4.84
CA ASP A 82 -7.00 -14.17 5.11
C ASP A 82 -8.14 -13.34 5.73
N VAL A 83 -7.85 -12.41 6.65
CA VAL A 83 -8.83 -11.45 7.20
C VAL A 83 -9.41 -10.55 6.10
N ALA A 84 -8.59 -10.04 5.19
CA ALA A 84 -9.07 -9.21 4.08
C ALA A 84 -9.96 -10.01 3.10
N PHE A 85 -9.63 -11.28 2.86
CA PHE A 85 -10.43 -12.16 2.02
C PHE A 85 -11.79 -12.50 2.67
N ASP A 86 -11.81 -12.75 3.97
CA ASP A 86 -13.05 -13.00 4.72
C ASP A 86 -13.97 -11.77 4.69
N ALA A 87 -13.44 -10.57 4.90
CA ALA A 87 -14.19 -9.32 4.80
C ALA A 87 -14.79 -9.10 3.40
N TYR A 88 -14.03 -9.42 2.34
CA TYR A 88 -14.54 -9.39 0.97
C TYR A 88 -15.67 -10.40 0.74
N CYS A 89 -15.53 -11.62 1.28
CA CYS A 89 -16.57 -12.65 1.19
C CYS A 89 -17.84 -12.29 1.97
N GLU A 90 -17.73 -11.58 3.10
CA GLU A 90 -18.88 -11.05 3.84
C GLU A 90 -19.58 -9.92 3.07
N HIS A 91 -18.84 -9.03 2.42
CA HIS A 91 -19.40 -7.94 1.63
C HIS A 91 -20.22 -8.42 0.42
N LEU A 92 -19.92 -9.61 -0.13
CA LEU A 92 -20.62 -10.20 -1.27
C LEU A 92 -21.89 -10.98 -0.90
N LYS A 93 -22.22 -11.13 0.39
CA LYS A 93 -23.44 -11.81 0.87
C LYS A 93 -24.57 -10.82 1.11
#